data_AF-A0A1H3NSQ3-F1
#
_entry.id   AF-A0A1H3NSQ3-F1
#
_cell.length_a   1.000
_cell.length_b   1.000
_cell.length_c   1.000
_cell.angle_alpha   90.00
_cell.angle_beta   90.00
_cell.angle_gamma   90.00
#
_symmetry.space_group_name_H-M   'P 1'
#
loop_
_entity.id
_entity.type
_entity.pdbx_description
1 polymer ?
#
loop_
_entity_poly.entity_id
_entity_poly.type
_entity_poly.pdbx_seq_one_letter_code
_entity_poly.pdbx_strand_id
1 'polypeptide(L)' 'MVIEAIAWRYRTGSPWRDLPECFGPWQTVWKRHDRWAADGTWDRLLTEFSADADVAGELDW' A
#
# COMPACT_ATOMS: atom_id res chain seq x y z
N MET A 1 5.02 8.71 2.49
CA MET A 1 5.33 8.09 3.80
C MET A 1 4.44 6.87 4.11
N VAL A 2 3.10 6.99 4.27
CA VAL A 2 2.25 5.84 4.67
C VAL A 2 2.14 4.74 3.60
N ILE A 3 1.82 5.08 2.35
CA ILE A 3 1.77 4.11 1.24
C ILE A 3 3.14 3.42 1.06
N GLU A 4 4.22 4.20 1.11
CA GLU A 4 5.59 3.67 1.00
C GLU A 4 5.95 2.73 2.17
N ALA A 5 5.53 3.06 3.39
CA ALA A 5 5.71 2.21 4.56
C ALA A 5 4.98 0.87 4.42
N ILE A 6 3.74 0.92 3.91
CA ILE A 6 2.92 -0.26 3.62
C ILE A 6 3.60 -1.10 2.53
N ALA A 7 4.03 -0.46 1.43
CA ALA A 7 4.73 -1.13 0.34
C ALA A 7 6.05 -1.77 0.80
N TRP A 8 6.84 -1.07 1.62
CA TRP A 8 8.06 -1.60 2.22
C TRP A 8 7.75 -2.85 3.03
N ARG A 9 6.74 -2.80 3.91
CA ARG A 9 6.33 -3.92 4.76
C ARG A 9 5.94 -5.15 3.93
N TYR A 10 5.23 -4.96 2.81
CA TYR A 10 4.87 -6.06 1.92
C TYR A 10 6.06 -6.61 1.12
N ARG A 11 7.02 -5.76 0.73
CA ARG A 11 8.25 -6.22 0.06
C ARG A 11 9.18 -7.00 0.99
N THR A 12 9.29 -6.58 2.25
CA THR A 12 10.21 -7.21 3.23
C THR A 12 9.56 -8.35 4.00
N GLY A 13 8.22 -8.42 4.04
CA GLY A 13 7.49 -9.37 4.86
C GLY A 13 7.61 -9.10 6.37
N SER A 14 8.19 -7.97 6.76
CA SER A 14 8.45 -7.66 8.17
C SER A 14 7.16 -7.45 8.98
N PRO A 15 7.18 -7.74 10.29
CA PRO A 15 6.14 -7.32 11.21
C PRO A 15 5.97 -5.79 11.23
N TRP A 16 4.77 -5.30 11.52
CA TRP A 16 4.51 -3.86 11.65
C TRP A 16 5.41 -3.17 12.68
N ARG A 17 5.78 -3.88 13.75
CA ARG A 17 6.62 -3.33 14.83
C ARG A 17 8.05 -3.03 14.39
N ASP A 18 8.50 -3.65 13.30
CA ASP A 18 9.86 -3.49 12.78
C ASP A 18 9.91 -2.44 11.67
N LEU A 19 8.84 -1.67 11.49
CA LEU A 19 8.79 -0.60 10.51
C LEU A 19 9.88 0.46 10.82
N PRO A 20 10.72 0.83 9.85
CA PRO A 20 11.73 1.86 10.03
C PRO A 20 11.14 3.19 10.52
N GLU A 21 11.82 3.84 11.46
CA GLU A 21 11.36 5.10 12.06
C GLU A 21 11.21 6.24 11.04
N CYS A 22 11.91 6.17 9.90
CA CYS A 22 11.78 7.14 8.82
C CYS A 22 10.36 7.18 8.22
N PHE A 23 9.57 6.12 8.37
CA PHE A 23 8.18 6.08 7.94
C PHE A 23 7.20 6.65 8.98
N GLY A 24 7.70 6.99 10.17
CA GLY A 24 6.91 7.42 11.32
C GLY A 24 6.36 6.24 12.14
N PRO A 25 5.48 6.53 13.11
CA PRO A 25 4.97 5.53 14.04
C PRO A 25 4.17 4.42 13.32
N TRP A 26 4.58 3.17 13.53
CA TRP A 26 3.95 2.02 12.87
C TRP A 26 2.46 1.91 13.18
N GLN A 27 2.01 2.35 14.36
CA GLN A 27 0.60 2.33 14.75
C GLN A 27 -0.25 3.23 13.85
N THR A 28 0.30 4.37 13.42
CA THR A 28 -0.39 5.30 12.52
C THR A 28 -0.53 4.69 11.13
N VAL A 29 0.55 4.10 10.63
CA VAL A 29 0.57 3.41 9.33
C VAL A 29 -0.41 2.23 9.35
N TRP A 30 -0.37 1.40 10.39
CA TRP A 30 -1.28 0.26 10.54
C TRP A 30 -2.74 0.69 10.64
N LYS A 31 -3.08 1.68 11.49
CA LYS A 31 -4.47 2.18 11.60
C LYS A 31 -5.00 2.73 10.28
N ARG A 32 -4.13 3.39 9.50
CA ARG A 32 -4.50 3.91 8.18
C ARG A 32 -4.71 2.78 7.17
N HIS A 33 -3.80 1.81 7.16
CA HIS A 33 -3.90 0.61 6.32
C HIS A 33 -5.20 -0.15 6.60
N ASP A 34 -5.51 -0.40 7.88
CA ASP A 34 -6.73 -1.08 8.33
C ASP A 34 -8.00 -0.32 7.91
N ARG A 35 -8.02 1.00 8.11
CA ARG A 35 -9.13 1.85 7.65
C ARG A 35 -9.35 1.75 6.14
N TRP A 36 -8.28 1.79 5.35
CA TRP A 36 -8.35 1.70 3.89
C TRP A 36 -8.78 0.33 3.38
N ALA A 37 -8.53 -0.74 4.16
CA ALA A 37 -9.09 -2.06 3.89
C ALA A 37 -10.58 -2.11 4.21
N ALA A 38 -11.02 -1.46 5.28
CA ALA A 38 -12.43 -1.44 5.66
C ALA A 38 -13.30 -0.56 4.75
N ASP A 39 -12.78 0.55 4.24
CA ASP A 39 -13.54 1.51 3.42
C ASP A 39 -13.43 1.29 1.90
N GLY A 40 -12.71 0.24 1.47
CA GLY A 40 -12.52 -0.11 0.05
C GLY A 40 -11.57 0.82 -0.71
N THR A 41 -10.78 1.65 -0.01
CA THR A 41 -9.76 2.49 -0.65
C THR A 41 -8.74 1.65 -1.41
N TRP A 42 -8.35 0.47 -0.90
CA TRP A 42 -7.43 -0.40 -1.63
C TRP A 42 -8.00 -0.89 -2.96
N ASP A 43 -9.28 -1.23 -3.01
CA ASP A 43 -9.93 -1.66 -4.25
C ASP A 43 -9.99 -0.53 -5.28
N ARG A 44 -10.26 0.70 -4.83
CA ARG A 44 -10.24 1.90 -5.69
C ARG A 44 -8.85 2.19 -6.23
N LEU A 45 -7.84 2.16 -5.36
CA LEU A 45 -6.45 2.35 -5.76
C LEU A 45 -6.02 1.28 -6.77
N LEU A 46 -6.35 0.00 -6.51
CA LEU A 46 -6.06 -1.09 -7.43
C LEU A 46 -6.72 -0.86 -8.79
N THR A 47 -7.98 -0.43 -8.80
CA THR A 47 -8.71 -0.15 -10.04
C THR A 47 -8.06 0.98 -10.83
N GLU A 48 -7.67 2.07 -10.19
CA GLU A 48 -6.98 3.19 -10.84
C GLU A 48 -5.60 2.79 -11.38
N PHE A 49 -4.80 2.06 -10.61
CA PHE A 49 -3.48 1.60 -11.07
C PHE A 49 -3.57 0.57 -12.19
N SER A 50 -4.55 -0.34 -12.14
CA SER A 50 -4.79 -1.29 -13.23
C SER A 50 -5.23 -0.57 -14.51
N ALA A 51 -6.10 0.45 -14.39
CA ALA A 51 -6.51 1.25 -15.55
C ALA A 51 -5.34 2.04 -16.16
N ASP A 52 -4.42 2.57 -15.33
CA ASP A 52 -3.21 3.26 -15.82
C ASP A 52 -2.23 2.28 -16.49
N ALA A 53 -2.09 1.06 -15.93
CA ALA A 53 -1.27 0.00 -16.53
C ALA A 53 -1.86 -0.53 -17.86
N ASP A 54 -3.18 -0.62 -17.96
CA ASP A 54 -3.89 -0.96 -19.21
C ASP A 54 -3.66 0.13 -20.28
N VAL A 55 -3.65 1.41 -19.89
CA VAL A 55 -3.34 2.54 -20.79
C VAL A 55 -1.87 2.57 -21.19
N ALA A 56 -0.96 2.15 -20.31
CA ALA A 56 0.48 2.04 -20.60
C ALA A 56 0.82 0.88 -21.56
N GLY A 57 -0.14 0.00 -21.87
CA GLY A 57 0.02 -1.08 -22.86
C GLY A 57 0.95 -2.20 -22.42
N GLU A 58 1.08 -2.44 -21.10
CA GLU A 58 2.07 -3.38 -20.54
C GLU A 58 1.47 -4.74 -20.13
N LEU A 59 0.19 -4.96 -20.40
CA LEU A 59 -0.49 -6.25 -20.26
C LEU A 59 -0.97 -6.77 -21.62
N ASP A 60 -0.01 -7.14 -22.47
CA ASP A 60 -0.27 -8.12 -23.54
C ASP A 60 -0.14 -9.52 -22.91
N TRP A 61 -1.21 -10.31 -22.99
CA TRP A 61 -1.35 -11.64 -22.39
C TRP A 61 -0.86 -12.72 -23.36
#